data_AF-A0A7X9DVV1-F1
#
_entry.id   AF-A0A7X9DVV1-F1
#
_cell.length_a   1.000
_cell.length_b   1.000
_cell.length_c   1.000
_cell.angle_alpha   90.00
_cell.angle_beta   90.00
_cell.angle_gamma   90.00
#
_symmetry.space_group_name_H-M   'P 1'
#
loop_
_entity.id
_entity.type
_entity.pdbx_description
1 polymer ?
#
loop_
_entity_poly.entity_id
_entity_poly.type
_entity_poly.pdbx_seq_one_letter_code
_entity_poly.pdbx_strand_id
1 'polypeptide(L)'
;MRRRWTIWIAMALPGWLALCGARPIPYGGELTVTLPPAEELDPARLETISELVLAASVHETVVRLAADGSVEPMLAREARPSDDFREWTLLLRADECFHNGSPLDARDVVQSWERLLRRETGSPHWWLLSMVDGALDFRQGRIRSLRGLETINRVTLKVRLTRSFPDFPQALAALPAAVLPSSWMARRVATPPPGAGPFMLPRTLASPLELRPFSRHVRGRPFLERLLYRAPLPPERERVLLTPGSPAAGEEAPASQQSGEQASEQSAEPLEAAECWTVFLYQNPVPTSRWPEEARPIPWALLDRGALAEAVPDARLPDGGEEWRPQEPAASLAREEVRSRVAAWTVRRWGVPPMAILLIHPETAQRLIASRLRADAARAGVVLVVQEKNYSDYVAALNGPDWDLRLVEMLPISADEELKGLQMLSLLGGEEAVREADGALRQLPPGEERVSRLREIAAKHAGRNIQPLISRGLRFSRQADVEDVRFRGVALDLSWCWLRSPGEKDGK
;
A
#
# COMPACT_ATOMS: atom_id res chain seq x y z
N MET A 1 69.01 -56.96 -24.49
CA MET A 1 68.74 -56.71 -23.05
C MET A 1 67.50 -55.83 -22.92
N ARG A 2 66.33 -56.42 -22.65
CA ARG A 2 65.04 -55.72 -22.47
C ARG A 2 64.75 -55.64 -20.97
N ARG A 3 64.69 -54.43 -20.40
CA ARG A 3 64.26 -54.20 -19.01
C ARG A 3 62.75 -54.00 -18.97
N ARG A 4 62.06 -54.93 -18.29
CA ARG A 4 60.65 -54.87 -17.92
C ARG A 4 60.48 -53.88 -16.76
N TRP A 5 59.53 -52.95 -16.88
CA TRP A 5 59.05 -52.13 -15.77
C TRP A 5 57.59 -52.48 -15.51
N THR A 6 57.31 -52.90 -14.28
CA THR A 6 55.99 -53.29 -13.78
C THR A 6 55.20 -52.03 -13.43
N ILE A 7 54.06 -51.81 -14.08
CA ILE A 7 53.14 -50.71 -13.78
C ILE A 7 52.20 -51.16 -12.66
N TRP A 8 52.21 -50.44 -11.54
CA TRP A 8 51.22 -50.58 -10.47
C TRP A 8 49.93 -49.86 -10.88
N ILE A 9 48.82 -50.60 -10.96
CA ILE A 9 47.47 -50.03 -11.11
C ILE A 9 47.02 -49.57 -9.73
N ALA A 10 47.00 -48.25 -9.51
CA ALA A 10 46.29 -47.64 -8.40
C ALA A 10 44.78 -47.64 -8.71
N MET A 11 44.00 -48.39 -7.94
CA MET A 11 42.53 -48.30 -7.92
C MET A 11 42.12 -46.89 -7.47
N ALA A 12 41.67 -46.06 -8.41
CA ALA A 12 40.92 -44.85 -8.09
C ALA A 12 39.46 -45.23 -7.83
N LEU A 13 38.99 -45.03 -6.59
CA LEU A 13 37.58 -45.09 -6.23
C LEU A 13 36.77 -44.10 -7.09
N PRO A 14 35.58 -44.46 -7.59
CA PRO A 14 34.68 -43.48 -8.19
C PRO A 14 34.13 -42.58 -7.08
N GLY A 15 34.54 -41.31 -7.11
CA GLY A 15 33.98 -40.26 -6.26
C GLY A 15 32.47 -40.16 -6.47
N TRP A 16 31.74 -40.31 -5.38
CA TRP A 16 30.32 -40.00 -5.30
C TRP A 16 30.09 -38.54 -5.69
N LEU A 17 29.42 -38.34 -6.83
CA LEU A 17 28.68 -37.13 -7.11
C LEU A 17 27.58 -37.02 -6.04
N ALA A 18 27.83 -36.21 -5.02
CA ALA A 18 26.77 -35.68 -4.18
C ALA A 18 25.87 -34.80 -5.07
N LEU A 19 24.82 -35.39 -5.64
CA LEU A 19 23.67 -34.61 -6.10
C LEU A 19 23.09 -33.95 -4.84
N CYS A 20 23.34 -32.65 -4.66
CA CYS A 20 22.50 -31.81 -3.81
C CYS A 20 21.05 -32.03 -4.26
N GLY A 21 20.28 -32.74 -3.46
CA GLY A 21 18.88 -33.07 -3.71
C GLY A 21 17.98 -31.86 -3.55
N ALA A 22 18.09 -30.87 -4.43
CA ALA A 22 17.04 -29.88 -4.60
C ALA A 22 15.83 -30.60 -5.20
N ARG A 23 14.83 -30.90 -4.37
CA ARG A 23 13.57 -31.50 -4.83
C ARG A 23 12.85 -30.50 -5.75
N PRO A 24 12.20 -30.95 -6.83
CA PRO A 24 11.49 -30.07 -7.74
C PRO A 24 10.28 -29.44 -7.04
N ILE A 25 10.12 -28.13 -7.19
CA ILE A 25 8.95 -27.38 -6.68
C ILE A 25 7.69 -27.87 -7.42
N PRO A 26 6.63 -28.29 -6.71
CA PRO A 26 5.41 -28.76 -7.34
C PRO A 26 4.62 -27.59 -7.96
N TYR A 27 4.16 -27.80 -9.20
CA TYR A 27 3.10 -26.99 -9.78
C TYR A 27 1.74 -27.56 -9.37
N GLY A 28 0.77 -26.68 -9.11
CA GLY A 28 -0.60 -27.08 -8.80
C GLY A 28 -1.16 -26.40 -7.57
N GLY A 29 -2.37 -26.81 -7.20
CA GLY A 29 -3.01 -26.44 -5.95
C GLY A 29 -3.68 -25.07 -5.97
N GLU A 30 -4.44 -24.84 -4.91
CA GLU A 30 -5.26 -23.66 -4.71
C GLU A 30 -4.87 -22.99 -3.40
N LEU A 31 -4.57 -21.70 -3.45
CA LEU A 31 -4.33 -20.88 -2.27
C LEU A 31 -5.52 -19.94 -2.07
N THR A 32 -6.06 -19.93 -0.85
CA THR A 32 -7.04 -18.93 -0.39
C THR A 32 -6.31 -17.85 0.39
N VAL A 33 -6.52 -16.60 -0.02
CA VAL A 33 -6.09 -15.38 0.64
C VAL A 33 -7.32 -14.74 1.28
N THR A 34 -7.36 -14.75 2.60
CA THR A 34 -8.43 -14.11 3.37
C THR A 34 -8.07 -12.66 3.66
N LEU A 35 -8.85 -11.71 3.14
CA LEU A 35 -8.68 -10.27 3.40
C LEU A 35 -9.99 -9.50 3.17
N PRO A 36 -10.16 -8.30 3.77
CA PRO A 36 -11.32 -7.45 3.51
C PRO A 36 -11.53 -7.23 2.00
N PRO A 37 -12.77 -7.16 1.49
CA PRO A 37 -13.04 -7.05 0.07
C PRO A 37 -12.38 -5.79 -0.53
N ALA A 38 -11.75 -5.95 -1.70
CA ALA A 38 -11.20 -4.85 -2.49
C ALA A 38 -12.28 -4.31 -3.45
N GLU A 39 -12.47 -2.98 -3.47
CA GLU A 39 -13.44 -2.33 -4.35
C GLU A 39 -12.76 -1.70 -5.59
N GLU A 40 -11.49 -1.31 -5.47
CA GLU A 40 -10.71 -0.72 -6.55
C GLU A 40 -9.65 -1.69 -7.11
N LEU A 41 -9.52 -1.72 -8.44
CA LEU A 41 -8.56 -2.56 -9.16
C LEU A 41 -7.69 -1.78 -10.15
N ASP A 42 -7.99 -0.51 -10.38
CA ASP A 42 -7.11 0.39 -11.09
C ASP A 42 -5.90 0.72 -10.21
N PRO A 43 -4.67 0.35 -10.62
CA PRO A 43 -3.46 0.64 -9.85
C PRO A 43 -3.34 2.12 -9.47
N ALA A 44 -3.77 3.03 -10.34
CA ALA A 44 -3.66 4.46 -10.06
C ALA A 44 -4.56 4.94 -8.91
N ARG A 45 -5.51 4.13 -8.44
CA ARG A 45 -6.53 4.50 -7.44
C ARG A 45 -6.53 3.62 -6.19
N LEU A 46 -5.56 2.73 -6.03
CA LEU A 46 -5.46 1.84 -4.86
C LEU A 46 -5.30 2.65 -3.57
N GLU A 47 -5.93 2.21 -2.49
CA GLU A 47 -5.86 2.91 -1.20
C GLU A 47 -5.64 1.97 -0.03
N THR A 48 -6.30 0.83 -0.06
CA THR A 48 -6.28 -0.13 1.05
C THR A 48 -5.19 -1.17 0.85
N ILE A 49 -4.78 -1.81 1.95
CA ILE A 49 -3.89 -2.96 1.85
C ILE A 49 -4.49 -4.10 1.01
N SER A 50 -5.80 -4.32 1.12
CA SER A 50 -6.50 -5.34 0.35
C SER A 50 -6.35 -5.14 -1.15
N GLU A 51 -6.52 -3.90 -1.59
CA GLU A 51 -6.35 -3.49 -2.98
C GLU A 51 -4.89 -3.62 -3.43
N LEU A 52 -3.92 -3.26 -2.57
CA LEU A 52 -2.49 -3.43 -2.86
C LEU A 52 -2.09 -4.90 -3.02
N VAL A 53 -2.53 -5.78 -2.12
CA VAL A 53 -2.24 -7.22 -2.18
C VAL A 53 -2.86 -7.85 -3.44
N LEU A 54 -4.10 -7.49 -3.75
CA LEU A 54 -4.78 -7.95 -4.96
C LEU A 54 -4.11 -7.41 -6.22
N ALA A 55 -3.77 -6.11 -6.25
CA ALA A 55 -3.08 -5.49 -7.37
C ALA A 55 -1.69 -6.11 -7.60
N ALA A 56 -0.95 -6.48 -6.55
CA ALA A 56 0.34 -7.16 -6.68
C ALA A 56 0.22 -8.53 -7.38
N SER A 57 -0.93 -9.19 -7.27
CA SER A 57 -1.19 -10.46 -7.95
C SER A 57 -1.51 -10.29 -9.44
N VAL A 58 -1.98 -9.11 -9.86
CA VAL A 58 -2.57 -8.88 -11.18
C VAL A 58 -1.74 -7.95 -12.06
N HIS A 59 -1.10 -6.95 -11.46
CA HIS A 59 -0.45 -5.86 -12.17
C HIS A 59 1.05 -5.92 -12.00
N GLU A 60 1.77 -5.34 -12.97
CA GLU A 60 3.22 -5.20 -12.88
C GLU A 60 3.70 -3.80 -13.19
N THR A 61 4.82 -3.44 -12.55
CA THR A 61 5.51 -2.16 -12.72
C THR A 61 6.77 -2.34 -13.58
N VAL A 62 7.39 -1.23 -13.99
CA VAL A 62 8.59 -1.30 -14.86
C VAL A 62 9.79 -1.95 -14.16
N VAL A 63 9.94 -1.69 -12.87
CA VAL A 63 10.90 -2.33 -11.96
C VAL A 63 10.17 -2.76 -10.70
N ARG A 64 10.75 -3.62 -9.87
CA ARG A 64 10.10 -4.17 -8.67
C ARG A 64 11.01 -4.02 -7.45
N LEU A 65 10.44 -3.97 -6.24
CA LEU A 65 11.20 -4.14 -5.00
C LEU A 65 11.33 -5.62 -4.65
N ALA A 66 12.54 -6.08 -4.44
CA ALA A 66 12.82 -7.37 -3.84
C ALA A 66 12.50 -7.35 -2.33
N ALA A 67 12.51 -8.53 -1.70
CA ALA A 67 12.20 -8.67 -0.29
C ALA A 67 13.20 -7.95 0.64
N ASP A 68 14.43 -7.73 0.16
CA ASP A 68 15.47 -6.97 0.86
C ASP A 68 15.39 -5.45 0.61
N GLY A 69 14.36 -4.99 -0.11
CA GLY A 69 14.17 -3.58 -0.47
C GLY A 69 14.98 -3.10 -1.68
N SER A 70 15.82 -3.96 -2.27
CA SER A 70 16.56 -3.62 -3.49
C SER A 70 15.64 -3.55 -4.72
N VAL A 71 16.01 -2.73 -5.70
CA VAL A 71 15.26 -2.61 -6.95
C VAL A 71 15.74 -3.66 -7.94
N GLU A 72 14.82 -4.48 -8.45
CA GLU A 72 15.07 -5.49 -9.47
C GLU A 72 14.35 -5.22 -10.81
N PRO A 73 14.89 -5.69 -11.94
CA PRO A 73 14.22 -5.62 -13.23
C PRO A 73 12.88 -6.35 -13.26
N MET A 74 11.89 -5.77 -13.94
CA MET A 74 10.57 -6.36 -14.13
C MET A 74 10.15 -6.24 -15.61
N LEU A 75 9.14 -5.42 -15.95
CA LEU A 75 8.78 -5.16 -17.35
C LEU A 75 9.91 -4.45 -18.12
N ALA A 76 10.71 -3.66 -17.41
CA ALA A 76 12.02 -3.21 -17.86
C ALA A 76 13.08 -4.25 -17.51
N ARG A 77 13.92 -4.62 -18.48
CA ARG A 77 15.13 -5.41 -18.21
C ARG A 77 16.21 -4.57 -17.53
N GLU A 78 16.12 -3.24 -17.63
CA GLU A 78 17.12 -2.33 -17.08
C GLU A 78 16.58 -0.90 -16.92
N ALA A 79 17.01 -0.23 -15.85
CA ALA A 79 16.82 1.20 -15.61
C ALA A 79 18.20 1.84 -15.40
N ARG A 80 18.70 2.59 -16.39
CA ARG A 80 20.04 3.19 -16.36
C ARG A 80 19.98 4.67 -15.98
N PRO A 81 20.62 5.12 -14.90
CA PRO A 81 20.74 6.53 -14.59
C PRO A 81 21.79 7.23 -15.46
N SER A 82 21.64 8.54 -15.65
CA SER A 82 22.75 9.45 -15.98
C SER A 82 23.66 9.65 -14.76
N ASP A 83 24.87 10.17 -14.97
CA ASP A 83 25.86 10.41 -13.91
C ASP A 83 25.34 11.30 -12.77
N ASP A 84 24.40 12.20 -13.08
CA ASP A 84 23.78 13.12 -12.13
C ASP A 84 22.40 12.67 -11.61
N PHE A 85 21.93 11.48 -12.01
CA PHE A 85 20.62 10.92 -11.67
C PHE A 85 19.43 11.83 -12.02
N ARG A 86 19.58 12.70 -13.03
CA ARG A 86 18.49 13.55 -13.54
C ARG A 86 17.82 12.97 -14.77
N GLU A 87 18.45 12.02 -15.44
CA GLU A 87 17.88 11.29 -16.56
C GLU A 87 17.98 9.78 -16.31
N TRP A 88 16.93 9.05 -16.70
CA TRP A 88 16.86 7.61 -16.59
C TRP A 88 16.45 7.02 -17.93
N THR A 89 17.20 6.04 -18.43
CA THR A 89 16.85 5.27 -19.62
C THR A 89 16.29 3.92 -19.20
N LEU A 90 15.01 3.69 -19.47
CA LEU A 90 14.33 2.43 -19.23
C LEU A 90 14.33 1.59 -20.50
N LEU A 91 14.92 0.39 -20.41
CA LEU A 91 14.92 -0.60 -21.48
C LEU A 91 13.85 -1.66 -21.18
N LEU A 92 12.75 -1.61 -21.92
CA LEU A 92 11.66 -2.57 -21.81
C LEU A 92 12.02 -3.91 -22.44
N ARG A 93 11.40 -4.97 -21.94
CA ARG A 93 11.43 -6.29 -22.58
C ARG A 93 10.52 -6.27 -23.82
N ALA A 94 11.00 -6.86 -24.92
CA ALA A 94 10.34 -6.71 -26.23
C ALA A 94 9.11 -7.62 -26.42
N ASP A 95 9.06 -8.75 -25.72
CA ASP A 95 8.08 -9.82 -25.93
C ASP A 95 7.03 -9.93 -24.81
N GLU A 96 7.00 -8.93 -23.93
CA GLU A 96 6.01 -8.86 -22.86
C GLU A 96 4.62 -8.50 -23.39
N CYS A 97 3.61 -9.02 -22.71
CA CYS A 97 2.22 -8.75 -23.03
C CYS A 97 1.38 -8.67 -21.77
N PHE A 98 0.26 -7.99 -21.89
CA PHE A 98 -0.75 -7.96 -20.85
C PHE A 98 -1.65 -9.20 -20.91
N HIS A 99 -2.49 -9.39 -19.89
CA HIS A 99 -3.41 -10.52 -19.77
C HIS A 99 -4.40 -10.63 -20.94
N ASN A 100 -4.71 -9.53 -21.63
CA ASN A 100 -5.54 -9.50 -22.82
C ASN A 100 -4.79 -9.88 -24.12
N GLY A 101 -3.50 -10.21 -24.01
CA GLY A 101 -2.62 -10.56 -25.13
C GLY A 101 -2.05 -9.37 -25.90
N SER A 102 -2.42 -8.12 -25.61
CA SER A 102 -1.82 -6.97 -26.29
C SER A 102 -0.34 -6.85 -25.92
N PRO A 103 0.54 -6.52 -26.88
CA PRO A 103 1.94 -6.30 -26.59
C PRO A 103 2.12 -5.10 -25.65
N LEU A 104 3.16 -5.14 -24.82
CA LEU A 104 3.59 -4.02 -24.01
C LEU A 104 4.61 -3.17 -24.77
N ASP A 105 4.48 -1.84 -24.69
CA ASP A 105 5.49 -0.91 -25.19
C ASP A 105 5.67 0.36 -24.33
N ALA A 106 6.63 1.20 -24.73
CA ALA A 106 6.96 2.44 -24.04
C ALA A 106 5.81 3.46 -23.99
N ARG A 107 4.86 3.41 -24.95
CA ARG A 107 3.68 4.30 -24.96
C ARG A 107 2.67 3.88 -23.90
N ASP A 108 2.56 2.60 -23.60
CA ASP A 108 1.73 2.11 -22.49
C ASP A 108 2.25 2.65 -21.15
N VAL A 109 3.57 2.68 -20.97
CA VAL A 109 4.23 3.28 -19.78
C VAL A 109 3.88 4.77 -19.67
N VAL A 110 4.11 5.54 -20.75
CA VAL A 110 3.81 6.99 -20.75
C VAL A 110 2.34 7.25 -20.44
N GLN A 111 1.42 6.53 -21.07
CA GLN A 111 -0.02 6.75 -20.85
C GLN A 111 -0.47 6.35 -19.45
N SER A 112 0.10 5.30 -18.87
CA SER A 112 -0.20 4.88 -17.49
C SER A 112 0.26 5.93 -16.49
N TRP A 113 1.45 6.51 -16.71
CA TRP A 113 2.01 7.56 -15.85
C TRP A 113 1.30 8.90 -16.01
N GLU A 114 0.92 9.26 -17.24
CA GLU A 114 0.02 10.40 -17.47
C GLU A 114 -1.33 10.19 -16.79
N ARG A 115 -1.89 8.97 -16.85
CA ARG A 115 -3.13 8.63 -16.14
C ARG A 115 -2.96 8.81 -14.64
N LEU A 116 -1.87 8.35 -14.03
CA LEU A 116 -1.60 8.54 -12.61
C LEU A 116 -1.58 10.03 -12.22
N LEU A 117 -1.03 10.90 -13.08
CA LEU A 117 -0.91 12.34 -12.83
C LEU A 117 -2.18 13.15 -13.12
N ARG A 118 -3.10 12.66 -13.96
CA ARG A 118 -4.36 13.36 -14.29
C ARG A 118 -5.24 13.56 -13.06
N ARG A 119 -5.81 14.77 -12.93
CA ARG A 119 -6.74 15.10 -11.84
C ARG A 119 -8.02 14.28 -11.93
N GLU A 120 -8.48 14.01 -13.15
CA GLU A 120 -9.70 13.26 -13.43
C GLU A 120 -9.59 11.79 -12.98
N THR A 121 -8.37 11.25 -12.90
CA THR A 121 -8.14 9.91 -12.34
C THR A 121 -8.39 9.89 -10.82
N GLY A 122 -8.22 11.03 -10.15
CA GLY A 122 -8.40 11.13 -8.69
C GLY A 122 -7.37 10.31 -7.90
N SER A 123 -6.19 10.04 -8.47
CA SER A 123 -5.17 9.23 -7.80
C SER A 123 -4.72 9.88 -6.49
N PRO A 124 -4.66 9.15 -5.36
CA PRO A 124 -3.99 9.61 -4.14
C PRO A 124 -2.45 9.52 -4.23
N HIS A 125 -1.92 8.84 -5.25
CA HIS A 125 -0.49 8.50 -5.42
C HIS A 125 0.21 9.29 -6.53
N TRP A 126 -0.43 10.30 -7.08
CA TRP A 126 0.11 11.15 -8.16
C TRP A 126 1.49 11.75 -7.82
N TRP A 127 1.78 11.96 -6.53
CA TRP A 127 3.02 12.54 -6.02
C TRP A 127 4.26 11.69 -6.32
N LEU A 128 4.11 10.38 -6.58
CA LEU A 128 5.19 9.46 -6.97
C LEU A 128 5.96 9.95 -8.20
N LEU A 129 5.27 10.62 -9.13
CA LEU A 129 5.86 11.12 -10.36
C LEU A 129 6.01 12.64 -10.37
N SER A 130 5.85 13.30 -9.21
CA SER A 130 5.89 14.77 -9.12
C SER A 130 7.24 15.36 -9.51
N MET A 131 8.33 14.59 -9.39
CA MET A 131 9.67 15.00 -9.81
C MET A 131 9.94 14.83 -11.32
N VAL A 132 9.05 14.20 -12.09
CA VAL A 132 9.22 14.11 -13.56
C VAL A 132 9.03 15.49 -14.17
N ASP A 133 9.90 15.88 -15.10
CA ASP A 133 9.84 17.22 -15.71
C ASP A 133 8.48 17.46 -16.39
N GLY A 134 7.78 18.50 -15.92
CA GLY A 134 6.46 18.89 -16.38
C GLY A 134 5.30 18.17 -15.68
N ALA A 135 5.53 17.26 -14.73
CA ALA A 135 4.46 16.54 -14.03
C ALA A 135 3.46 17.45 -13.33
N LEU A 136 3.95 18.44 -12.57
CA LEU A 136 3.10 19.41 -11.87
C LEU A 136 2.32 20.31 -12.85
N ASP A 137 2.97 20.78 -13.92
CA ASP A 137 2.31 21.59 -14.96
C ASP A 137 1.25 20.77 -15.73
N PHE A 138 1.53 19.49 -16.00
CA PHE A 138 0.62 18.56 -16.68
C PHE A 138 -0.62 18.29 -15.83
N ARG A 139 -0.43 17.99 -14.55
CA ARG A 139 -1.54 17.80 -13.60
C ARG A 139 -2.42 19.04 -13.46
N GLN A 140 -1.86 20.23 -13.61
CA GLN A 140 -2.59 21.49 -13.60
C GLN A 140 -3.28 21.82 -14.94
N GLY A 141 -3.12 20.97 -15.96
CA GLY A 141 -3.66 21.20 -17.30
C GLY A 141 -2.95 22.31 -18.08
N ARG A 142 -1.77 22.77 -17.63
CA ARG A 142 -0.98 23.80 -18.32
C ARG A 142 -0.27 23.26 -19.56
N ILE A 143 0.05 21.97 -19.56
CA ILE A 143 0.61 21.24 -20.70
C ILE A 143 -0.19 19.96 -20.96
N ARG A 144 -0.18 19.48 -22.19
CA ARG A 144 -0.98 18.31 -22.63
C ARG A 144 -0.24 16.98 -22.62
N SER A 145 1.07 17.00 -22.46
CA SER A 145 1.94 15.82 -22.43
C SER A 145 3.13 16.08 -21.52
N LEU A 146 3.70 15.04 -20.92
CA LEU A 146 4.84 15.16 -20.01
C LEU A 146 6.13 15.45 -20.77
N ARG A 147 6.78 16.58 -20.48
CA ARG A 147 8.06 16.98 -21.10
C ARG A 147 9.20 16.03 -20.75
N GLY A 148 9.15 15.46 -19.56
CA GLY A 148 10.17 14.57 -19.04
C GLY A 148 10.08 13.16 -19.59
N LEU A 149 9.08 12.80 -20.41
CA LEU A 149 8.96 11.45 -20.96
C LEU A 149 9.19 11.47 -22.47
N GLU A 150 10.19 10.74 -22.93
CA GLU A 150 10.54 10.64 -24.35
C GLU A 150 10.65 9.17 -24.77
N THR A 151 9.71 8.72 -25.61
CA THR A 151 9.77 7.38 -26.21
C THR A 151 10.74 7.37 -27.39
N ILE A 152 11.94 6.84 -27.20
CA ILE A 152 12.96 6.74 -28.26
C ILE A 152 12.55 5.71 -29.32
N ASN A 153 12.02 4.59 -28.86
CA ASN A 153 11.45 3.53 -29.69
C ASN A 153 10.45 2.71 -28.87
N ARG A 154 9.95 1.60 -29.42
CA ARG A 154 8.94 0.75 -28.78
C ARG A 154 9.37 0.23 -27.40
N VAL A 155 10.66 0.02 -27.15
CA VAL A 155 11.17 -0.60 -25.92
C VAL A 155 12.19 0.26 -25.19
N THR A 156 12.28 1.56 -25.52
CA THR A 156 13.22 2.48 -24.89
C THR A 156 12.51 3.78 -24.56
N LEU A 157 12.45 4.09 -23.26
CA LEU A 157 11.87 5.31 -22.72
C LEU A 157 12.96 6.08 -21.97
N LYS A 158 13.13 7.35 -22.27
CA LYS A 158 13.91 8.28 -21.44
C LYS A 158 12.98 9.05 -20.51
N VAL A 159 13.43 9.20 -19.27
CA VAL A 159 12.74 9.92 -18.21
C VAL A 159 13.66 11.01 -17.69
N ARG A 160 13.26 12.28 -17.78
CA ARG A 160 13.96 13.44 -17.23
C ARG A 160 13.26 13.94 -15.99
N LEU A 161 14.05 14.19 -14.95
CA LEU A 161 13.61 14.66 -13.65
C LEU A 161 13.92 16.15 -13.47
N THR A 162 13.19 16.82 -12.58
CA THR A 162 13.40 18.22 -12.23
C THR A 162 14.63 18.43 -11.32
N ARG A 163 15.08 17.35 -10.66
CA ARG A 163 16.21 17.32 -9.73
C ARG A 163 16.90 15.94 -9.78
N SER A 164 18.12 15.87 -9.26
CA SER A 164 18.82 14.60 -9.06
C SER A 164 18.04 13.75 -8.06
N PHE A 165 17.74 12.50 -8.40
CA PHE A 165 17.07 11.55 -7.51
C PHE A 165 17.57 10.11 -7.78
N PRO A 166 18.62 9.66 -7.08
CA PRO A 166 19.19 8.32 -7.24
C PRO A 166 18.20 7.18 -7.02
N ASP A 167 17.26 7.37 -6.08
CA ASP A 167 16.26 6.37 -5.71
C ASP A 167 14.98 6.45 -6.54
N PHE A 168 14.99 7.15 -7.69
CA PHE A 168 13.83 7.21 -8.60
C PHE A 168 13.22 5.84 -8.95
N PRO A 169 13.98 4.75 -9.13
CA PRO A 169 13.41 3.44 -9.36
C PRO A 169 12.51 2.92 -8.22
N GLN A 170 12.65 3.39 -6.98
CA GLN A 170 11.70 3.11 -5.88
C GLN A 170 10.29 3.63 -6.21
N ALA A 171 10.19 4.84 -6.78
CA ALA A 171 8.90 5.40 -7.20
C ALA A 171 8.28 4.58 -8.34
N LEU A 172 9.12 4.05 -9.23
CA LEU A 172 8.70 3.21 -10.34
C LEU A 172 8.32 1.79 -9.93
N ALA A 173 8.76 1.33 -8.76
CA ALA A 173 8.42 0.02 -8.22
C ALA A 173 7.10 -0.03 -7.44
N ALA A 174 6.58 1.14 -7.08
CA ALA A 174 5.30 1.31 -6.42
C ALA A 174 4.15 0.83 -7.31
N LEU A 175 3.28 -0.05 -6.78
CA LEU A 175 2.12 -0.59 -7.52
C LEU A 175 1.23 0.47 -8.17
N PRO A 176 1.02 1.66 -7.59
CA PRO A 176 0.27 2.71 -8.27
C PRO A 176 0.87 3.20 -9.59
N ALA A 177 2.16 2.96 -9.83
CA ALA A 177 2.84 3.24 -11.09
C ALA A 177 2.82 2.07 -12.09
N ALA A 178 2.01 1.02 -11.84
CA ALA A 178 1.89 -0.14 -12.72
C ALA A 178 1.44 0.25 -14.13
N VAL A 179 1.87 -0.56 -15.11
CA VAL A 179 1.62 -0.30 -16.52
C VAL A 179 0.33 -0.97 -16.95
N LEU A 180 -0.54 -0.24 -17.65
CA LEU A 180 -1.79 -0.72 -18.21
C LEU A 180 -1.78 -0.59 -19.74
N PRO A 181 -2.58 -1.40 -20.48
CA PRO A 181 -2.69 -1.25 -21.92
C PRO A 181 -3.34 0.08 -22.32
N SER A 182 -2.69 0.81 -23.21
CA SER A 182 -3.26 1.98 -23.89
C SER A 182 -4.60 1.68 -24.57
N SER A 183 -4.74 0.48 -25.13
CA SER A 183 -6.00 0.02 -25.75
C SER A 183 -7.18 -0.07 -24.77
N TRP A 184 -6.93 -0.42 -23.51
CA TRP A 184 -7.95 -0.44 -22.47
C TRP A 184 -8.26 0.98 -21.99
N MET A 185 -7.22 1.78 -21.72
CA MET A 185 -7.38 3.17 -21.27
C MET A 185 -8.18 4.02 -22.27
N ALA A 186 -8.06 3.76 -23.57
CA ALA A 186 -8.79 4.46 -24.62
C ALA A 186 -10.30 4.15 -24.65
N ARG A 187 -10.73 2.96 -24.20
CA ARG A 187 -12.10 2.45 -24.43
C ARG A 187 -13.13 2.88 -23.38
N ARG A 188 -12.72 3.53 -22.28
CA ARG A 188 -13.61 3.98 -21.17
C ARG A 188 -14.64 2.90 -20.73
N VAL A 189 -14.21 1.64 -20.65
CA VAL A 189 -15.09 0.51 -20.30
C VAL A 189 -15.05 0.27 -18.79
N ALA A 190 -16.21 -0.02 -18.19
CA ALA A 190 -16.34 -0.45 -16.80
C ALA A 190 -15.94 -1.93 -16.60
N THR A 191 -14.80 -2.34 -17.15
CA THR A 191 -14.21 -3.66 -16.92
C THR A 191 -12.89 -3.49 -16.18
N PRO A 192 -12.53 -4.41 -15.27
CA PRO A 192 -11.24 -4.36 -14.59
C PRO A 192 -10.07 -4.21 -15.57
N PRO A 193 -9.02 -3.44 -15.23
CA PRO A 193 -7.89 -3.27 -16.11
C PRO A 193 -7.15 -4.60 -16.30
N PRO A 194 -6.89 -5.03 -17.54
CA PRO A 194 -5.97 -6.14 -17.80
C PRO A 194 -4.57 -5.76 -17.32
N GLY A 195 -4.00 -6.58 -16.45
CA GLY A 195 -2.66 -6.37 -15.92
C GLY A 195 -1.59 -7.10 -16.72
N ALA A 196 -0.37 -7.14 -16.16
CA ALA A 196 0.77 -7.89 -16.67
C ALA A 196 1.41 -8.79 -15.59
N GLY A 197 0.74 -8.94 -14.45
CA GLY A 197 1.21 -9.71 -13.31
C GLY A 197 0.96 -11.21 -13.39
N PRO A 198 1.32 -11.94 -12.32
CA PRO A 198 1.37 -13.39 -12.31
C PRO A 198 0.00 -14.06 -12.46
N PHE A 199 -1.08 -13.42 -12.01
CA PHE A 199 -2.43 -13.97 -12.06
C PHE A 199 -3.39 -13.04 -12.80
N MET A 200 -4.38 -13.61 -13.50
CA MET A 200 -5.35 -12.88 -14.30
C MET A 200 -6.68 -12.74 -13.58
N LEU A 201 -7.27 -11.56 -13.67
CA LEU A 201 -8.63 -11.30 -13.21
C LEU A 201 -9.68 -12.01 -14.08
N PRO A 202 -10.79 -12.46 -13.47
CA PRO A 202 -11.98 -12.84 -14.21
C PRO A 202 -12.66 -11.61 -14.83
N ARG A 203 -13.61 -11.84 -15.74
CA ARG A 203 -14.39 -10.74 -16.34
C ARG A 203 -15.33 -10.04 -15.35
N THR A 204 -15.74 -10.75 -14.30
CA THR A 204 -16.70 -10.30 -13.29
C THR A 204 -16.09 -10.45 -11.91
N LEU A 205 -16.17 -9.41 -11.09
CA LEU A 205 -15.63 -9.38 -9.73
C LEU A 205 -16.62 -9.95 -8.72
N ALA A 206 -16.98 -11.23 -8.88
CA ALA A 206 -17.80 -11.93 -7.89
C ALA A 206 -16.92 -12.39 -6.71
N SER A 207 -17.50 -12.43 -5.52
CA SER A 207 -16.88 -13.06 -4.35
C SER A 207 -17.36 -14.52 -4.22
N PRO A 208 -16.48 -15.51 -3.98
CA PRO A 208 -15.03 -15.38 -3.90
C PRO A 208 -14.40 -15.02 -5.25
N LEU A 209 -13.37 -14.17 -5.23
CA LEU A 209 -12.68 -13.73 -6.43
C LEU A 209 -11.59 -14.75 -6.80
N GLU A 210 -11.79 -15.45 -7.90
CA GLU A 210 -10.84 -16.45 -8.43
C GLU A 210 -9.89 -15.80 -9.45
N LEU A 211 -8.58 -15.87 -9.18
CA LEU A 211 -7.54 -15.53 -10.15
C LEU A 211 -6.87 -16.79 -10.71
N ARG A 212 -6.51 -16.74 -12.00
CA ARG A 212 -5.84 -17.85 -12.71
C ARG A 212 -4.43 -17.49 -13.12
N PRO A 213 -3.48 -18.43 -13.15
CA PRO A 213 -2.09 -18.15 -13.48
C PRO A 213 -1.95 -17.66 -14.93
N PHE A 214 -1.11 -16.65 -15.11
CA PHE A 214 -0.71 -16.12 -16.41
C PHE A 214 0.60 -16.79 -16.85
N SER A 215 0.53 -17.68 -17.84
CA SER A 215 1.69 -18.47 -18.28
C SER A 215 2.79 -17.64 -18.95
N ARG A 216 2.45 -16.46 -19.48
CA ARG A 216 3.38 -15.54 -20.15
C ARG A 216 3.90 -14.43 -19.23
N HIS A 217 3.69 -14.55 -17.93
CA HIS A 217 4.28 -13.61 -16.98
C HIS A 217 5.81 -13.59 -17.13
N VAL A 218 6.40 -12.40 -17.02
CA VAL A 218 7.84 -12.13 -17.24
C VAL A 218 8.79 -13.01 -16.42
N ARG A 219 8.35 -13.52 -15.25
CA ARG A 219 9.12 -14.45 -14.40
C ARG A 219 8.76 -15.92 -14.62
N GLY A 220 7.97 -16.22 -15.65
CA GLY A 220 7.40 -17.54 -15.90
C GLY A 220 6.03 -17.72 -15.25
N ARG A 221 5.38 -18.85 -15.58
CA ARG A 221 4.08 -19.26 -15.02
C ARG A 221 4.22 -19.44 -13.50
N PRO A 222 3.35 -18.83 -12.67
CA PRO A 222 3.31 -19.12 -11.24
C PRO A 222 3.06 -20.60 -10.95
N PHE A 223 3.46 -21.06 -9.76
CA PHE A 223 3.32 -22.46 -9.37
C PHE A 223 1.87 -22.85 -9.07
N LEU A 224 1.11 -21.95 -8.42
CA LEU A 224 -0.30 -22.15 -8.08
C LEU A 224 -1.19 -22.26 -9.32
N GLU A 225 -2.21 -23.11 -9.25
CA GLU A 225 -3.25 -23.23 -10.28
C GLU A 225 -4.42 -22.27 -10.07
N ARG A 226 -4.71 -21.94 -8.81
CA ARG A 226 -5.78 -21.02 -8.44
C ARG A 226 -5.39 -20.19 -7.22
N LEU A 227 -5.77 -18.91 -7.26
CA LEU A 227 -5.68 -18.00 -6.14
C LEU A 227 -7.07 -17.45 -5.84
N LEU A 228 -7.60 -17.73 -4.66
CA LEU A 228 -8.94 -17.32 -4.23
C LEU A 228 -8.83 -16.20 -3.21
N TYR A 229 -9.48 -15.07 -3.48
CA TYR A 229 -9.64 -13.99 -2.52
C TYR A 229 -11.02 -14.10 -1.87
N ARG A 230 -11.05 -14.19 -0.54
CA ARG A 230 -12.27 -14.33 0.26
C ARG A 230 -12.29 -13.29 1.38
N ALA A 231 -13.48 -12.75 1.67
CA ALA A 231 -13.67 -11.90 2.84
C ALA A 231 -13.57 -12.72 4.13
N PRO A 232 -12.96 -12.17 5.19
CA PRO A 232 -12.89 -12.81 6.51
C PRO A 232 -14.29 -13.05 7.09
N LEU A 233 -14.45 -14.11 7.88
CA LEU A 233 -15.70 -14.36 8.60
C LEU A 233 -15.71 -13.56 9.91
N PRO A 234 -16.78 -12.82 10.25
CA PRO A 234 -16.83 -12.11 11.53
C PRO A 234 -16.69 -13.08 12.72
N PRO A 235 -15.91 -12.75 13.79
CA PRO A 235 -15.32 -11.46 14.12
C PRO A 235 -13.83 -11.31 13.71
N GLU A 236 -13.37 -12.02 12.68
CA GLU A 236 -11.96 -12.05 12.29
C GLU A 236 -11.34 -10.66 12.08
N ARG A 237 -10.10 -10.53 12.55
CA ARG A 237 -9.32 -9.29 12.52
C ARG A 237 -8.76 -9.06 11.12
N GLU A 238 -8.30 -7.84 10.86
CA GLU A 238 -7.55 -7.46 9.64
C GLU A 238 -6.17 -8.16 9.61
N ARG A 239 -6.19 -9.48 9.42
CA ARG A 239 -5.02 -10.31 9.15
C ARG A 239 -5.20 -10.91 7.78
N VAL A 240 -4.15 -10.85 6.97
CA VAL A 240 -4.15 -11.56 5.71
C VAL A 240 -3.72 -12.99 6.00
N LEU A 241 -4.64 -13.95 5.84
CA LEU A 241 -4.38 -15.37 6.09
C LEU A 241 -4.24 -16.13 4.77
N LEU A 242 -3.17 -16.90 4.66
CA LEU A 242 -2.86 -17.76 3.52
C LEU A 242 -3.10 -19.22 3.91
N THR A 243 -4.07 -19.87 3.25
CA THR A 243 -4.47 -21.27 3.51
C THR A 243 -4.67 -22.02 2.19
N PRO A 244 -4.28 -23.31 2.07
CA PRO A 244 -4.68 -24.12 0.91
C PRO A 244 -6.20 -24.35 0.83
N GLY A 245 -6.80 -24.38 -0.37
CA GLY A 245 -8.28 -24.57 -0.57
C GLY A 245 -8.71 -26.05 -0.73
N SER A 246 -9.96 -26.52 -0.47
CA SER A 246 -11.29 -25.89 -0.17
C SER A 246 -12.23 -26.88 0.61
N PRO A 247 -13.48 -26.50 1.00
CA PRO A 247 -14.61 -26.95 0.18
C PRO A 247 -15.56 -25.84 -0.33
N ALA A 248 -16.22 -26.21 -1.43
CA ALA A 248 -17.00 -25.46 -2.42
C ALA A 248 -17.76 -24.18 -2.00
N ALA A 249 -17.73 -23.20 -2.90
CA ALA A 249 -18.68 -22.09 -2.94
C ALA A 249 -20.12 -22.61 -3.17
N GLY A 250 -20.96 -22.53 -2.13
CA GLY A 250 -22.40 -22.82 -2.26
C GLY A 250 -23.09 -23.33 -1.00
N GLU A 251 -22.38 -23.84 0.00
CA GLU A 251 -22.96 -24.25 1.28
C GLU A 251 -22.55 -23.25 2.36
N GLU A 252 -23.51 -22.65 3.06
CA GLU A 252 -23.23 -22.03 4.35
C GLU A 252 -22.54 -23.09 5.22
N ALA A 253 -21.28 -22.85 5.57
CA ALA A 253 -20.49 -23.75 6.39
C ALA A 253 -21.25 -24.06 7.70
N PRO A 254 -21.54 -25.33 8.04
CA PRO A 254 -22.19 -25.67 9.29
C PRO A 254 -21.28 -25.27 10.47
N ALA A 255 -21.87 -24.95 11.63
CA ALA A 255 -21.17 -24.46 12.83
C ALA A 255 -19.94 -25.29 13.28
N SER A 256 -19.80 -26.55 12.83
CA SER A 256 -18.62 -27.39 13.03
C SER A 256 -17.36 -26.93 12.28
N GLN A 257 -17.47 -26.18 11.18
CA GLN A 257 -16.32 -25.66 10.42
C GLN A 257 -15.72 -24.38 11.01
N GLN A 258 -16.49 -23.59 11.78
CA GLN A 258 -15.97 -22.45 12.56
C GLN A 258 -14.90 -22.89 13.57
N SER A 259 -15.08 -24.07 14.16
CA SER A 259 -14.06 -24.72 15.01
C SER A 259 -12.81 -25.17 14.23
N GLY A 260 -12.93 -25.44 12.92
CA GLY A 260 -11.81 -25.78 12.04
C GLY A 260 -11.02 -24.56 11.58
N GLU A 261 -11.68 -23.45 11.25
CA GLU A 261 -11.03 -22.16 10.93
C GLU A 261 -10.28 -21.62 12.15
N GLN A 262 -10.89 -21.65 13.34
CA GLN A 262 -10.22 -21.28 14.61
C GLN A 262 -9.03 -22.18 14.93
N ALA A 263 -9.10 -23.49 14.65
CA ALA A 263 -7.97 -24.41 14.80
C ALA A 263 -6.86 -24.14 13.76
N SER A 264 -7.24 -23.77 12.54
CA SER A 264 -6.32 -23.41 11.47
C SER A 264 -5.54 -22.12 11.78
N GLU A 265 -6.20 -21.12 12.38
CA GLU A 265 -5.57 -19.88 12.84
C GLU A 265 -4.56 -20.10 13.96
N GLN A 266 -4.81 -21.04 14.88
CA GLN A 266 -3.89 -21.38 15.98
C GLN A 266 -2.61 -22.05 15.49
N SER A 267 -2.63 -22.64 14.29
CA SER A 267 -1.48 -23.28 13.65
C SER A 267 -0.75 -22.41 12.62
N ALA A 268 -1.22 -21.18 12.38
CA ALA A 268 -0.65 -20.30 11.36
C ALA A 268 0.60 -19.58 11.87
N GLU A 269 1.65 -19.55 11.04
CA GLU A 269 2.89 -18.85 11.33
C GLU A 269 2.76 -17.36 10.94
N PRO A 270 3.19 -16.42 11.80
CA PRO A 270 3.15 -15.00 11.49
C PRO A 270 4.20 -14.65 10.43
N LEU A 271 3.81 -13.78 9.51
CA LEU A 271 4.68 -13.09 8.57
C LEU A 271 4.58 -11.60 8.89
N GLU A 272 5.64 -11.04 9.46
CA GLU A 272 5.67 -9.62 9.79
C GLU A 272 6.20 -8.82 8.60
N ALA A 273 5.39 -7.86 8.13
CA ALA A 273 5.92 -6.82 7.26
C ALA A 273 6.73 -5.84 8.11
N ALA A 274 7.86 -5.36 7.58
CA ALA A 274 8.71 -4.41 8.29
C ALA A 274 8.04 -3.03 8.48
N GLU A 275 7.10 -2.67 7.60
CA GLU A 275 6.53 -1.34 7.54
C GLU A 275 5.35 -1.16 8.51
N CYS A 276 5.33 0.00 9.16
CA CYS A 276 4.24 0.46 10.01
C CYS A 276 3.80 1.84 9.54
N TRP A 277 2.54 2.20 9.78
CA TRP A 277 2.02 3.52 9.46
C TRP A 277 1.33 4.16 10.64
N THR A 278 1.36 5.49 10.66
CA THR A 278 0.65 6.25 11.69
C THR A 278 -0.78 6.53 11.26
N VAL A 279 -1.71 6.32 12.18
CA VAL A 279 -3.09 6.79 12.08
C VAL A 279 -3.17 8.16 12.74
N PHE A 280 -3.74 9.12 12.03
CA PHE A 280 -3.92 10.47 12.50
C PHE A 280 -5.38 10.80 12.72
N LEU A 281 -5.65 11.61 13.74
CA LEU A 281 -6.91 12.35 13.84
C LEU A 281 -6.68 13.70 13.19
N TYR A 282 -7.43 13.97 12.11
CA TYR A 282 -7.40 15.23 11.40
C TYR A 282 -8.68 16.02 11.68
N GLN A 283 -8.52 17.29 11.98
CA GLN A 283 -9.58 18.23 12.25
C GLN A 283 -9.77 19.17 11.06
N ASN A 284 -11.01 19.37 10.63
CA ASN A 284 -11.33 20.30 9.55
C ASN A 284 -10.78 21.70 9.88
N PRO A 285 -9.97 22.34 9.02
CA PRO A 285 -9.48 23.70 9.25
C PRO A 285 -10.60 24.73 9.29
N VAL A 286 -11.71 24.48 8.59
CA VAL A 286 -12.86 25.40 8.54
C VAL A 286 -13.81 25.09 9.69
N PRO A 287 -14.03 26.02 10.65
CA PRO A 287 -15.00 25.82 11.72
C PRO A 287 -16.42 25.70 11.17
N THR A 288 -17.23 24.88 11.83
CA THR A 288 -18.64 24.67 11.46
C THR A 288 -19.56 25.28 12.51
N SER A 289 -20.85 25.44 12.19
CA SER A 289 -21.83 25.97 13.17
C SER A 289 -22.00 25.05 14.39
N ARG A 290 -21.78 23.75 14.20
CA ARG A 290 -21.78 22.70 15.23
C ARG A 290 -20.44 22.59 15.97
N TRP A 291 -19.33 22.90 15.29
CA TRP A 291 -17.96 22.82 15.80
C TRP A 291 -17.14 24.11 15.50
N PRO A 292 -17.41 25.20 16.24
CA PRO A 292 -16.77 26.49 16.10
C PRO A 292 -15.37 26.50 16.74
N GLU A 293 -14.69 27.63 16.66
CA GLU A 293 -13.29 27.78 17.07
C GLU A 293 -13.02 27.39 18.53
N GLU A 294 -13.95 27.68 19.44
CA GLU A 294 -13.80 27.40 20.86
C GLU A 294 -13.83 25.91 21.20
N ALA A 295 -14.48 25.09 20.35
CA ALA A 295 -14.56 23.64 20.52
C ALA A 295 -13.31 22.92 19.98
N ARG A 296 -12.47 23.60 19.19
CA ARG A 296 -11.37 22.97 18.46
C ARG A 296 -10.31 22.28 19.34
N PRO A 297 -9.97 22.78 20.55
CA PRO A 297 -8.98 22.10 21.40
C PRO A 297 -9.51 20.82 22.08
N ILE A 298 -10.83 20.62 22.11
CA ILE A 298 -11.48 19.54 22.86
C ILE A 298 -11.00 18.14 22.43
N PRO A 299 -10.94 17.77 21.13
CA PRO A 299 -10.59 16.42 20.71
C PRO A 299 -9.19 16.03 21.22
N TRP A 300 -8.25 16.96 21.18
CA TRP A 300 -6.86 16.74 21.60
C TRP A 300 -6.73 16.41 23.08
N ALA A 301 -7.51 17.06 23.94
CA ALA A 301 -7.51 16.82 25.38
C ALA A 301 -8.23 15.52 25.78
N LEU A 302 -9.02 14.95 24.87
CA LEU A 302 -9.73 13.69 25.07
C LEU A 302 -8.96 12.47 24.56
N LEU A 303 -7.84 12.67 23.86
CA LEU A 303 -7.04 11.57 23.34
C LEU A 303 -6.38 10.76 24.46
N ASP A 304 -6.72 9.47 24.50
CA ASP A 304 -6.06 8.48 25.34
C ASP A 304 -5.36 7.46 24.44
N ARG A 305 -4.12 7.80 24.04
CA ARG A 305 -3.35 7.01 23.05
C ARG A 305 -3.01 5.62 23.56
N GLY A 306 -2.76 5.47 24.87
CA GLY A 306 -2.52 4.17 25.49
C GLY A 306 -3.74 3.27 25.37
N ALA A 307 -4.92 3.78 25.74
CA ALA A 307 -6.16 3.02 25.61
C ALA A 307 -6.55 2.74 24.14
N LEU A 308 -6.17 3.61 23.20
CA LEU A 308 -6.34 3.35 21.76
C LEU A 308 -5.41 2.22 21.28
N ALA A 309 -4.14 2.23 21.68
CA ALA A 309 -3.18 1.18 21.34
C ALA A 309 -3.58 -0.18 21.91
N GLU A 310 -4.19 -0.22 23.11
CA GLU A 310 -4.73 -1.45 23.68
C GLU A 310 -6.01 -1.95 22.98
N ALA A 311 -6.85 -1.04 22.49
CA ALA A 311 -8.14 -1.37 21.90
C ALA A 311 -8.04 -1.85 20.43
N VAL A 312 -7.02 -1.40 19.70
CA VAL A 312 -6.85 -1.71 18.28
C VAL A 312 -5.81 -2.83 18.13
N PRO A 313 -6.14 -3.95 17.49
CA PRO A 313 -5.17 -5.02 17.24
C PRO A 313 -3.94 -4.52 16.50
N ASP A 314 -2.76 -4.94 16.95
CA ASP A 314 -1.46 -4.63 16.33
C ASP A 314 -1.14 -3.14 16.24
N ALA A 315 -1.87 -2.34 17.03
CA ALA A 315 -1.54 -0.97 17.26
C ALA A 315 -0.48 -0.84 18.35
N ARG A 316 0.40 0.12 18.16
CA ARG A 316 1.35 0.57 19.18
C ARG A 316 1.27 2.08 19.31
N LEU A 317 1.82 2.59 20.41
CA LEU A 317 2.06 4.03 20.48
C LEU A 317 2.99 4.42 19.32
N PRO A 318 2.79 5.60 18.70
CA PRO A 318 3.70 6.06 17.66
C PRO A 318 5.12 6.08 18.22
N ASP A 319 6.05 5.48 17.48
CA ASP A 319 7.45 5.43 17.89
C ASP A 319 7.94 6.87 18.08
N GLY A 320 8.43 7.21 19.28
CA GLY A 320 8.83 8.57 19.64
C GLY A 320 10.10 9.06 18.94
N GLY A 321 10.58 8.32 17.93
CA GLY A 321 11.68 8.71 17.05
C GLY A 321 11.37 10.01 16.32
N GLU A 322 12.39 10.64 15.76
CA GLU A 322 12.32 11.93 15.07
C GLU A 322 11.44 11.93 13.79
N GLU A 323 10.75 10.83 13.54
CA GLU A 323 9.70 10.64 12.54
C GLU A 323 8.48 11.50 12.91
N TRP A 324 8.55 12.78 12.56
CA TRP A 324 7.42 13.71 12.47
C TRP A 324 6.62 13.88 13.77
N ARG A 325 6.97 14.92 14.54
CA ARG A 325 6.08 15.47 15.58
C ARG A 325 5.37 16.70 15.03
N PRO A 326 4.05 16.69 14.84
CA PRO A 326 3.34 17.93 14.54
C PRO A 326 3.55 18.88 15.72
N GLN A 327 3.47 20.19 15.46
CA GLN A 327 3.50 21.16 16.56
C GLN A 327 2.43 20.76 17.58
N GLU A 328 2.85 20.52 18.82
CA GLU A 328 1.89 20.22 19.88
C GLU A 328 0.89 21.38 19.95
N PRO A 329 -0.43 21.09 20.02
CA PRO A 329 -1.41 22.12 20.26
C PRO A 329 -1.01 22.87 21.52
N ALA A 330 -0.97 24.21 21.46
CA ALA A 330 -0.58 25.03 22.60
C ALA A 330 -1.42 24.65 23.83
N ALA A 331 -0.75 24.10 24.85
CA ALA A 331 -1.32 23.53 26.08
C ALA A 331 -2.41 22.48 25.85
N SER A 332 -2.11 21.21 26.15
CA SER A 332 -3.17 20.21 26.36
C SER A 332 -4.07 20.73 27.49
N LEU A 333 -5.33 21.03 27.16
CA LEU A 333 -6.30 21.41 28.18
C LEU A 333 -6.42 20.26 29.19
N ALA A 334 -6.39 20.58 30.48
CA ALA A 334 -6.70 19.58 31.49
C ALA A 334 -8.12 19.04 31.26
N ARG A 335 -8.33 17.73 31.48
CA ARG A 335 -9.65 17.08 31.29
C ARG A 335 -10.77 17.79 32.08
N GLU A 336 -10.45 18.36 33.23
CA GLU A 336 -11.39 19.12 34.07
C GLU A 336 -11.77 20.48 33.47
N GLU A 337 -10.82 21.16 32.81
CA GLU A 337 -11.08 22.40 32.09
C GLU A 337 -11.98 22.14 30.86
N VAL A 338 -11.74 21.04 30.14
CA VAL A 338 -12.61 20.61 29.02
C VAL A 338 -14.04 20.42 29.50
N ARG A 339 -14.26 19.66 30.60
CA ARG A 339 -15.59 19.46 31.16
C ARG A 339 -16.26 20.77 31.54
N SER A 340 -15.52 21.68 32.16
CA SER A 340 -16.03 23.01 32.55
C SER A 340 -16.47 23.82 31.31
N ARG A 341 -15.67 23.80 30.23
CA ARG A 341 -16.00 24.47 28.97
C ARG A 341 -17.22 23.85 28.29
N VAL A 342 -17.32 22.52 28.26
CA VAL A 342 -18.48 21.80 27.69
C VAL A 342 -19.75 22.07 28.50
N ALA A 343 -19.66 22.11 29.84
CA ALA A 343 -20.79 22.47 30.69
C ALA A 343 -21.26 23.92 30.42
N ALA A 344 -20.33 24.87 30.40
CA ALA A 344 -20.63 26.27 30.11
C ALA A 344 -21.21 26.48 28.70
N TRP A 345 -20.73 25.72 27.70
CA TRP A 345 -21.34 25.66 26.38
C TRP A 345 -22.79 25.20 26.45
N THR A 346 -23.03 24.06 27.09
CA THR A 346 -24.33 23.38 27.11
C THR A 346 -25.38 24.28 27.75
N VAL A 347 -25.03 24.98 28.83
CA VAL A 347 -25.89 25.99 29.46
C VAL A 347 -26.19 27.15 28.49
N ARG A 348 -25.17 27.71 27.82
CA ARG A 348 -25.35 28.83 26.86
C ARG A 348 -26.21 28.46 25.65
N ARG A 349 -26.29 27.17 25.31
CA ARG A 349 -27.05 26.63 24.17
C ARG A 349 -28.33 25.91 24.59
N TRP A 350 -28.94 26.32 25.72
CA TRP A 350 -30.25 25.82 26.17
C TRP A 350 -30.30 24.29 26.35
N GLY A 351 -29.20 23.70 26.83
CA GLY A 351 -29.09 22.26 27.06
C GLY A 351 -28.54 21.46 25.87
N VAL A 352 -28.21 22.10 24.74
CA VAL A 352 -27.63 21.41 23.59
C VAL A 352 -26.11 21.25 23.77
N PRO A 353 -25.58 20.02 23.88
CA PRO A 353 -24.14 19.77 24.00
C PRO A 353 -23.41 20.07 22.68
N PRO A 354 -22.08 20.28 22.72
CA PRO A 354 -21.27 20.39 21.52
C PRO A 354 -21.31 19.07 20.73
N MET A 355 -21.38 19.17 19.40
CA MET A 355 -21.54 18.02 18.50
C MET A 355 -20.51 18.06 17.37
N ALA A 356 -19.81 16.94 17.15
CA ALA A 356 -18.88 16.75 16.04
C ALA A 356 -19.27 15.54 15.18
N ILE A 357 -19.00 15.64 13.88
CA ILE A 357 -19.04 14.54 12.92
C ILE A 357 -17.62 14.02 12.71
N LEU A 358 -17.41 12.73 12.97
CA LEU A 358 -16.20 11.97 12.66
C LEU A 358 -16.44 11.11 11.42
N LEU A 359 -15.68 11.35 10.37
CA LEU A 359 -15.66 10.50 9.17
C LEU A 359 -14.65 9.36 9.33
N ILE A 360 -15.08 8.14 8.97
CA ILE A 360 -14.23 6.94 8.92
C ILE A 360 -14.49 6.12 7.65
N HIS A 361 -13.53 5.29 7.28
CA HIS A 361 -13.70 4.21 6.31
C HIS A 361 -14.35 2.97 6.98
N PRO A 362 -14.98 2.07 6.20
CA PRO A 362 -15.65 0.86 6.69
C PRO A 362 -14.68 -0.26 7.15
N GLU A 363 -13.63 0.12 7.85
CA GLU A 363 -12.57 -0.77 8.35
C GLU A 363 -12.77 -1.09 9.83
N THR A 364 -12.43 -2.31 10.22
CA THR A 364 -12.59 -2.77 11.60
C THR A 364 -11.75 -1.93 12.55
N ALA A 365 -10.50 -1.63 12.19
CA ALA A 365 -9.64 -0.78 13.01
C ALA A 365 -10.20 0.64 13.20
N GLN A 366 -10.70 1.28 12.13
CA GLN A 366 -11.28 2.61 12.23
C GLN A 366 -12.57 2.62 13.06
N ARG A 367 -13.41 1.58 12.95
CA ARG A 367 -14.59 1.42 13.83
C ARG A 367 -14.21 1.28 15.30
N LEU A 368 -13.14 0.56 15.62
CA LEU A 368 -12.63 0.43 16.99
C LEU A 368 -12.12 1.77 17.54
N ILE A 369 -11.33 2.50 16.74
CA ILE A 369 -10.85 3.84 17.08
C ILE A 369 -12.05 4.78 17.32
N ALA A 370 -13.01 4.81 16.39
CA ALA A 370 -14.18 5.67 16.49
C ALA A 370 -15.06 5.34 17.70
N SER A 371 -15.24 4.04 18.01
CA SER A 371 -15.97 3.59 19.21
C SER A 371 -15.30 4.11 20.49
N ARG A 372 -13.97 4.03 20.56
CA ARG A 372 -13.20 4.54 21.71
C ARG A 372 -13.29 6.06 21.83
N LEU A 373 -13.04 6.79 20.73
CA LEU A 373 -13.14 8.25 20.69
C LEU A 373 -14.55 8.72 21.07
N ARG A 374 -15.60 8.02 20.64
CA ARG A 374 -16.99 8.31 21.02
C ARG A 374 -17.22 8.12 22.52
N ALA A 375 -16.66 7.07 23.12
CA ALA A 375 -16.77 6.85 24.56
C ALA A 375 -16.02 7.93 25.37
N ASP A 376 -14.83 8.35 24.91
CA ASP A 376 -14.07 9.45 25.51
C ASP A 376 -14.82 10.80 25.38
N ALA A 377 -15.40 11.07 24.21
CA ALA A 377 -16.25 12.24 23.96
C ALA A 377 -17.49 12.27 24.87
N ALA A 378 -18.20 11.14 25.00
CA ALA A 378 -19.39 11.04 25.85
C ALA A 378 -19.06 11.33 27.33
N ARG A 379 -17.93 10.84 27.84
CA ARG A 379 -17.45 11.14 29.21
C ARG A 379 -17.13 12.62 29.43
N ALA A 380 -16.89 13.37 28.37
CA ALA A 380 -16.64 14.80 28.40
C ALA A 380 -17.90 15.64 28.15
N GLY A 381 -19.05 15.02 27.88
CA GLY A 381 -20.30 15.71 27.54
C GLY A 381 -20.38 16.17 26.08
N VAL A 382 -19.57 15.58 25.19
CA VAL A 382 -19.54 15.88 23.75
C VAL A 382 -20.26 14.79 22.98
N VAL A 383 -21.10 15.18 22.02
CA VAL A 383 -21.75 14.23 21.10
C VAL A 383 -20.85 14.02 19.88
N LEU A 384 -20.33 12.81 19.72
CA LEU A 384 -19.55 12.42 18.54
C LEU A 384 -20.39 11.50 17.64
N VAL A 385 -20.80 12.03 16.50
CA VAL A 385 -21.52 11.29 15.45
C VAL A 385 -20.49 10.67 14.52
N VAL A 386 -20.48 9.34 14.43
CA VAL A 386 -19.59 8.61 13.52
C VAL A 386 -20.34 8.37 12.22
N GLN A 387 -19.76 8.81 11.10
CA GLN A 387 -20.24 8.50 9.77
C GLN A 387 -19.22 7.63 9.05
N GLU A 388 -19.63 6.40 8.75
CA GLU A 388 -18.89 5.48 7.92
C GLU A 388 -19.22 5.74 6.46
N LYS A 389 -18.19 5.88 5.62
CA LYS A 389 -18.36 6.13 4.19
C LYS A 389 -17.39 5.27 3.39
N ASN A 390 -17.89 4.63 2.34
CA ASN A 390 -17.04 4.05 1.31
C ASN A 390 -16.25 5.15 0.60
N TYR A 391 -15.20 4.79 -0.12
CA TYR A 391 -14.22 5.76 -0.59
C TYR A 391 -14.80 6.92 -1.42
N SER A 392 -15.61 6.61 -2.44
CA SER A 392 -16.20 7.63 -3.31
C SER A 392 -17.03 8.65 -2.53
N ASP A 393 -17.84 8.18 -1.59
CA ASP A 393 -18.67 9.00 -0.71
C ASP A 393 -17.82 9.75 0.32
N TYR A 394 -16.73 9.15 0.79
CA TYR A 394 -15.79 9.77 1.71
C TYR A 394 -15.10 10.97 1.05
N VAL A 395 -14.52 10.80 -0.15
CA VAL A 395 -13.92 11.90 -0.92
C VAL A 395 -14.93 12.98 -1.25
N ALA A 396 -16.14 12.60 -1.67
CA ALA A 396 -17.21 13.57 -1.92
C ALA A 396 -17.56 14.37 -0.66
N ALA A 397 -17.61 13.73 0.51
CA ALA A 397 -17.87 14.39 1.79
C ALA A 397 -16.76 15.37 2.18
N LEU A 398 -15.49 15.06 1.88
CA LEU A 398 -14.35 15.95 2.15
C LEU A 398 -14.39 17.26 1.36
N ASN A 399 -15.03 17.26 0.19
CA ASN A 399 -15.23 18.47 -0.61
C ASN A 399 -16.32 19.39 -0.02
N GLY A 400 -17.14 18.88 0.90
CA GLY A 400 -18.15 19.64 1.62
C GLY A 400 -17.68 20.11 3.00
N PRO A 401 -18.36 21.11 3.62
CA PRO A 401 -18.07 21.56 4.97
C PRO A 401 -18.69 20.66 6.06
N ASP A 402 -19.40 19.59 5.68
CA ASP A 402 -20.22 18.80 6.62
C ASP A 402 -19.45 17.69 7.35
N TRP A 403 -18.24 18.01 7.80
CA TRP A 403 -17.44 17.15 8.69
C TRP A 403 -16.57 18.00 9.62
N ASP A 404 -16.23 17.46 10.80
CA ASP A 404 -15.39 18.17 11.79
C ASP A 404 -14.08 17.44 12.05
N LEU A 405 -14.15 16.12 12.11
CA LEU A 405 -13.03 15.23 12.36
C LEU A 405 -13.02 14.12 11.30
N ARG A 406 -11.82 13.61 11.00
CA ARG A 406 -11.65 12.42 10.17
C ARG A 406 -10.44 11.63 10.63
N LEU A 407 -10.46 10.31 10.41
CA LEU A 407 -9.26 9.51 10.51
C LEU A 407 -8.50 9.57 9.19
N VAL A 408 -7.18 9.66 9.29
CA VAL A 408 -6.28 9.67 8.14
C VAL A 408 -5.23 8.62 8.37
N GLU A 409 -5.16 7.64 7.47
CA GLU A 409 -4.13 6.62 7.47
C GLU A 409 -3.19 6.86 6.29
N MET A 410 -1.90 6.63 6.51
CA MET A 410 -0.86 6.82 5.51
C MET A 410 -0.12 5.51 5.27
N LEU A 411 -0.73 4.59 4.52
CA LEU A 411 -0.07 3.35 4.12
C LEU A 411 1.18 3.65 3.28
N PRO A 412 2.41 3.32 3.74
CA PRO A 412 3.63 3.63 3.01
C PRO A 412 3.65 2.87 1.68
N ILE A 413 3.85 3.58 0.59
CA ILE A 413 3.92 2.99 -0.75
C ILE A 413 5.38 2.69 -1.17
N SER A 414 6.34 3.26 -0.45
CA SER A 414 7.77 3.05 -0.66
C SER A 414 8.51 3.03 0.68
N ALA A 415 9.64 2.33 0.72
CA ALA A 415 10.59 2.36 1.82
C ALA A 415 11.50 3.59 1.79
N ASP A 416 11.57 4.32 0.66
CA ASP A 416 12.39 5.52 0.52
C ASP A 416 11.85 6.70 1.33
N GLU A 417 12.72 7.36 2.10
CA GLU A 417 12.35 8.43 3.03
C GLU A 417 11.94 9.74 2.32
N GLU A 418 12.52 10.04 1.14
CA GLU A 418 12.09 11.21 0.35
C GLU A 418 10.67 10.99 -0.19
N LEU A 419 10.38 9.77 -0.68
CA LEU A 419 9.04 9.38 -1.14
C LEU A 419 8.01 9.34 0.01
N LYS A 420 8.36 8.79 1.18
CA LYS A 420 7.49 8.87 2.38
C LYS A 420 7.21 10.33 2.75
N GLY A 421 8.22 11.20 2.72
CA GLY A 421 8.05 12.64 2.93
C GLY A 421 7.10 13.30 1.92
N LEU A 422 7.22 12.97 0.63
CA LEU A 422 6.34 13.46 -0.44
C LEU A 422 4.90 12.96 -0.30
N GLN A 423 4.72 11.69 0.09
CA GLN A 423 3.41 11.13 0.40
C GLN A 423 2.74 11.91 1.52
N MET A 424 3.49 12.22 2.59
CA MET A 424 2.97 12.97 3.74
C MET A 424 2.54 14.38 3.31
N LEU A 425 3.35 15.05 2.50
CA LEU A 425 3.02 16.36 1.96
C LEU A 425 1.77 16.34 1.09
N SER A 426 1.65 15.36 0.19
CA SER A 426 0.47 15.19 -0.64
C SER A 426 -0.78 14.97 0.21
N LEU A 427 -0.67 14.17 1.26
CA LEU A 427 -1.77 13.86 2.17
C LEU A 427 -2.22 15.08 2.99
N LEU A 428 -1.28 15.88 3.49
CA LEU A 428 -1.56 16.94 4.46
C LEU A 428 -1.76 18.32 3.84
N GLY A 429 -1.01 18.63 2.78
CA GLY A 429 -1.01 19.94 2.12
C GLY A 429 -1.34 19.88 0.63
N GLY A 430 -1.65 18.69 0.10
CA GLY A 430 -2.08 18.51 -1.27
C GLY A 430 -1.04 18.97 -2.29
N GLU A 431 -1.54 19.37 -3.46
CA GLU A 431 -0.69 19.74 -4.59
C GLU A 431 0.13 21.03 -4.35
N GLU A 432 -0.38 21.94 -3.53
CA GLU A 432 0.34 23.17 -3.20
C GLU A 432 1.62 22.88 -2.39
N ALA A 433 1.52 22.02 -1.38
CA ALA A 433 2.66 21.62 -0.56
C ALA A 433 3.71 20.86 -1.35
N VAL A 434 3.30 19.93 -2.24
CA VAL A 434 4.22 19.20 -3.12
C VAL A 434 4.93 20.15 -4.10
N ARG A 435 4.26 21.19 -4.59
CA ARG A 435 4.87 22.21 -5.45
C ARG A 435 5.88 23.08 -4.69
N GLU A 436 5.55 23.50 -3.46
CA GLU A 436 6.51 24.20 -2.59
C GLU A 436 7.75 23.32 -2.35
N ALA A 437 7.53 22.03 -2.07
CA ALA A 437 8.60 21.05 -1.89
C ALA A 437 9.45 20.88 -3.14
N ASP A 438 8.89 20.67 -4.33
CA ASP A 438 9.68 20.51 -5.57
C ASP A 438 10.60 21.72 -5.82
N GLY A 439 10.13 22.95 -5.57
CA GLY A 439 10.97 24.15 -5.66
C GLY A 439 12.14 24.15 -4.67
N ALA A 440 11.91 23.72 -3.42
CA ALA A 440 12.94 23.64 -2.39
C ALA A 440 13.95 22.51 -2.65
N LEU A 441 13.47 21.32 -3.02
CA LEU A 441 14.31 20.12 -3.19
C LEU A 441 15.30 20.25 -4.36
N ARG A 442 14.98 21.04 -5.40
CA ARG A 442 15.89 21.32 -6.53
C ARG A 442 17.21 21.97 -6.11
N GLN A 443 17.22 22.66 -4.96
CA GLN A 443 18.38 23.37 -4.44
C GLN A 443 19.20 22.55 -3.44
N LEU A 444 18.72 21.36 -3.07
CA LEU A 444 19.33 20.52 -2.04
C LEU A 444 19.90 19.23 -2.65
N PRO A 445 21.04 18.73 -2.14
CA PRO A 445 21.55 17.41 -2.53
C PRO A 445 20.60 16.30 -2.06
N PRO A 446 20.56 15.13 -2.73
CA PRO A 446 19.84 13.96 -2.22
C PRO A 446 20.33 13.58 -0.81
N GLY A 447 19.41 13.17 0.08
CA GLY A 447 19.74 12.71 1.43
C GLY A 447 18.91 13.40 2.52
N GLU A 448 19.44 13.35 3.76
CA GLU A 448 18.71 13.75 4.98
C GLU A 448 18.22 15.20 4.97
N GLU A 449 18.96 16.13 4.36
CA GLU A 449 18.55 17.53 4.27
C GLU A 449 17.22 17.71 3.53
N ARG A 450 17.00 16.93 2.46
CA ARG A 450 15.73 16.94 1.73
C ARG A 450 14.60 16.37 2.56
N VAL A 451 14.84 15.24 3.23
CA VAL A 451 13.86 14.60 4.09
C VAL A 451 13.45 15.55 5.22
N SER A 452 14.42 16.22 5.85
CA SER A 452 14.17 17.26 6.85
C SER A 452 13.33 18.40 6.27
N ARG A 453 13.68 18.90 5.08
CA ARG A 453 12.94 19.98 4.42
C ARG A 453 11.49 19.58 4.08
N LEU A 454 11.27 18.34 3.65
CA LEU A 454 9.92 17.80 3.42
C LEU A 454 9.10 17.78 4.71
N ARG A 455 9.70 17.35 5.82
CA ARG A 455 9.05 17.35 7.15
C ARG A 455 8.67 18.76 7.60
N GLU A 456 9.55 19.74 7.41
CA GLU A 456 9.27 21.15 7.73
C GLU A 456 8.08 21.69 6.94
N ILE A 457 8.05 21.45 5.64
CA ILE A 457 6.96 21.89 4.77
C ILE A 457 5.66 21.16 5.18
N ALA A 458 5.73 19.86 5.48
CA ALA A 458 4.56 19.08 5.91
C ALA A 458 3.99 19.62 7.22
N ALA A 459 4.84 19.89 8.21
CA ALA A 459 4.44 20.48 9.48
C ALA A 459 3.79 21.87 9.31
N LYS A 460 4.35 22.70 8.42
CA LYS A 460 3.81 24.02 8.08
C LYS A 460 2.40 23.93 7.48
N HIS A 461 2.18 23.03 6.51
CA HIS A 461 0.88 22.87 5.84
C HIS A 461 -0.17 22.17 6.71
N ALA A 462 0.26 21.20 7.51
CA ALA A 462 -0.64 20.48 8.41
C ALA A 462 -1.12 21.34 9.59
N GLY A 463 -0.27 22.26 10.06
CA GLY A 463 -0.55 23.13 11.19
C GLY A 463 -0.89 22.35 12.46
N ARG A 464 -1.86 22.86 13.23
CA ARG A 464 -2.34 22.25 14.50
C ARG A 464 -3.55 21.34 14.32
N ASN A 465 -3.90 21.03 13.08
CA ASN A 465 -5.15 20.33 12.76
C ASN A 465 -5.00 18.81 12.72
N ILE A 466 -3.80 18.29 12.93
CA ILE A 466 -3.53 16.87 12.86
C ILE A 466 -2.77 16.41 14.10
N GLN A 467 -3.12 15.24 14.61
CA GLN A 467 -2.41 14.59 15.71
C GLN A 467 -2.22 13.11 15.43
N PRO A 468 -1.02 12.55 15.67
CA PRO A 468 -0.83 11.10 15.62
C PRO A 468 -1.62 10.46 16.77
N LEU A 469 -2.29 9.35 16.48
CA LEU A 469 -3.03 8.56 17.46
C LEU A 469 -2.23 7.34 17.89
N ILE A 470 -1.99 6.45 16.93
CA ILE A 470 -1.36 5.14 17.09
C ILE A 470 -0.63 4.80 15.80
N SER A 471 0.38 3.94 15.89
CA SER A 471 0.96 3.28 14.72
C SER A 471 0.38 1.89 14.56
N ARG A 472 0.14 1.48 13.32
CA ARG A 472 -0.37 0.16 12.93
C ARG A 472 0.67 -0.54 12.06
N GLY A 473 0.73 -1.87 12.17
CA GLY A 473 1.55 -2.71 11.29
C GLY A 473 0.69 -3.63 10.44
N LEU A 474 1.28 -4.19 9.37
CA LEU A 474 0.65 -5.24 8.58
C LEU A 474 1.02 -6.60 9.17
N ARG A 475 0.00 -7.41 9.51
CA ARG A 475 0.21 -8.81 9.88
C ARG A 475 -0.33 -9.74 8.80
N PHE A 476 0.59 -10.49 8.23
CA PHE A 476 0.30 -11.62 7.37
C PHE A 476 0.45 -12.90 8.19
N SER A 477 -0.23 -13.96 7.78
CA SER A 477 -0.12 -15.27 8.42
C SER A 477 -0.25 -16.34 7.35
N ARG A 478 0.55 -17.39 7.45
CA ARG A 478 0.51 -18.49 6.49
C ARG A 478 0.39 -19.83 7.21
N GLN A 479 -0.24 -20.81 6.58
CA GLN A 479 -0.13 -22.19 7.02
C GLN A 479 1.23 -22.79 6.65
N ALA A 480 1.65 -23.80 7.41
CA ALA A 480 2.98 -24.41 7.29
C ALA A 480 3.25 -25.07 5.93
N ASP A 481 2.21 -25.40 5.18
CA ASP A 481 2.29 -25.98 3.84
C ASP A 481 2.33 -24.92 2.72
N VAL A 482 2.17 -23.64 3.03
CA VAL A 482 2.30 -22.53 2.07
C VAL A 482 3.74 -22.05 2.05
N GLU A 483 4.46 -22.27 0.96
CA GLU A 483 5.91 -22.01 0.86
C GLU A 483 6.24 -20.82 -0.05
N ASP A 484 7.41 -20.24 0.17
CA ASP A 484 8.01 -19.17 -0.65
C ASP A 484 7.12 -17.92 -0.85
N VAL A 485 6.41 -17.55 0.22
CA VAL A 485 5.69 -16.27 0.31
C VAL A 485 6.71 -15.15 0.51
N ARG A 486 6.75 -14.19 -0.42
CA ARG A 486 7.70 -13.08 -0.39
C ARG A 486 6.98 -11.75 -0.24
N PHE A 487 7.70 -10.74 0.22
CA PHE A 487 7.28 -9.36 0.16
C PHE A 487 7.82 -8.66 -1.08
N ARG A 488 7.05 -7.68 -1.56
CA ARG A 488 7.42 -6.71 -2.58
C ARG A 488 7.01 -5.33 -2.05
N GLY A 489 7.91 -4.68 -1.32
CA GLY A 489 7.56 -3.51 -0.52
C GLY A 489 6.51 -3.90 0.52
N VAL A 490 5.36 -3.21 0.53
CA VAL A 490 4.26 -3.43 1.48
C VAL A 490 3.25 -4.49 1.08
N ALA A 491 3.37 -5.07 -0.11
CA ALA A 491 2.45 -6.09 -0.62
C ALA A 491 3.11 -7.48 -0.66
N LEU A 492 2.28 -8.53 -0.74
CA LEU A 492 2.74 -9.90 -0.96
C LEU A 492 3.04 -10.14 -2.44
N ASP A 493 4.14 -10.85 -2.69
CA ASP A 493 4.45 -11.47 -3.97
C ASP A 493 4.17 -12.98 -3.88
N LEU A 494 3.10 -13.40 -4.57
CA LEU A 494 2.65 -14.79 -4.62
C LEU A 494 3.09 -15.49 -5.92
N SER A 495 3.92 -14.87 -6.75
CA SER A 495 4.37 -15.45 -8.03
C SER A 495 5.24 -16.69 -7.87
N TRP A 496 5.99 -16.78 -6.76
CA TRP A 496 6.82 -17.92 -6.39
C TRP A 496 6.17 -18.85 -5.37
N CYS A 497 5.01 -18.47 -4.84
CA CYS A 497 4.32 -19.25 -3.82
C CYS A 497 3.94 -20.64 -4.36
N TRP A 498 4.16 -21.69 -3.56
CA TRP A 498 3.78 -23.05 -3.88
C TRP A 498 3.29 -23.78 -2.63
N LEU A 499 2.66 -24.95 -2.82
CA LEU A 499 2.09 -25.74 -1.74
C LEU A 499 2.89 -27.03 -1.54
N ARG A 500 3.30 -27.28 -0.30
CA ARG A 500 3.97 -28.51 0.12
C ARG A 500 2.98 -29.69 0.04
N SER A 501 3.45 -30.85 -0.41
CA SER A 501 2.60 -32.04 -0.46
C SER A 501 2.31 -32.57 0.96
N PRO A 502 1.05 -32.93 1.30
CA PRO A 502 0.71 -33.45 2.61
C PRO A 502 1.46 -34.78 2.87
N GLY A 503 2.43 -34.76 3.79
CA GLY A 503 3.26 -35.91 4.17
C GLY A 503 4.77 -35.67 4.20
N GLU A 504 5.26 -34.54 3.66
CA GLU A 504 6.68 -34.16 3.74
C GLU A 504 7.02 -33.50 5.09
N LYS A 505 7.48 -34.31 6.06
CA LYS A 505 8.16 -33.79 7.25
C LYS A 505 9.58 -33.33 6.91
N ASP A 506 10.00 -32.21 7.50
CA ASP A 506 11.36 -31.68 7.37
C ASP A 506 12.38 -32.75 7.82
N GLY A 507 13.19 -33.22 6.87
CA GLY A 507 14.36 -34.02 7.17
C GLY A 507 15.38 -33.14 7.89
N LYS A 508 15.60 -33.42 9.18
CA LYS A 508 16.65 -32.83 10.00
C LYS A 508 18.04 -33.08 9.45
#